data_AF-A0A6P3VCS1-F1
#
_entry.id   AF-A0A6P3VCS1-F1
#
_cell.length_a   1.000
_cell.length_b   1.000
_cell.length_c   1.000
_cell.angle_alpha   90.00
_cell.angle_beta   90.00
_cell.angle_gamma   90.00
#
_symmetry.space_group_name_H-M   'P 1'
#
loop_
_entity.id
_entity.type
_entity.pdbx_description
1 polymer ?
#
loop_
_entity_poly.entity_id
_entity_poly.type
_entity_poly.pdbx_seq_one_letter_code
_entity_poly.pdbx_strand_id
1 'polypeptide(L)'
;MERYAKVKAPTSSVDKLLDEFIAEWALEAEVEESTIQCVLSPPTLNVSPHKTFRIKQFLVKKQKQNHPIPQQIRMKTGNKIRYNSKRRPWKRTRLGL
;
A
#
# COMPACT_ATOMS: atom_id res chain seq x y z
N MET A 1 31.64 -13.09 -24.28
CA MET A 1 30.79 -14.09 -23.57
C MET A 1 29.75 -13.33 -22.76
N GLU A 2 28.56 -13.18 -23.34
CA GLU A 2 27.46 -12.40 -22.80
C GLU A 2 26.92 -13.00 -21.49
N ARG A 3 26.77 -12.15 -20.48
CA ARG A 3 26.06 -12.48 -19.24
C ARG A 3 24.57 -12.40 -19.56
N TYR A 4 23.95 -13.52 -19.94
CA TYR A 4 22.50 -13.59 -20.07
C TYR A 4 21.86 -13.35 -18.69
N ALA A 5 21.35 -12.13 -18.47
CA ALA A 5 20.41 -11.86 -17.41
C ALA A 5 19.18 -12.73 -17.65
N LYS A 6 18.95 -13.70 -16.75
CA LYS A 6 17.77 -14.55 -16.79
C LYS A 6 16.55 -13.69 -16.41
N VAL A 7 16.04 -12.91 -17.35
CA VAL A 7 14.73 -12.27 -17.21
C VAL A 7 13.72 -13.43 -17.17
N LYS A 8 13.18 -13.68 -15.99
CA LYS A 8 12.13 -14.68 -15.79
C LYS A 8 10.89 -14.17 -16.54
N ALA A 9 10.59 -14.77 -17.69
CA ALA A 9 9.31 -14.54 -18.35
C ALA A 9 8.17 -14.93 -17.40
N PRO A 10 7.07 -14.15 -17.32
CA PRO A 10 5.93 -14.48 -16.47
C PRO A 10 5.33 -15.80 -16.97
N THR A 11 5.52 -16.85 -16.18
CA THR A 11 5.24 -18.25 -16.56
C THR A 11 3.99 -18.79 -15.89
N SER A 12 3.19 -17.95 -15.24
CA SER A 12 1.90 -18.36 -14.71
C SER A 12 0.80 -17.36 -15.05
N SER A 13 -0.39 -17.87 -15.35
CA SER A 13 -1.62 -17.08 -15.54
C SER A 13 -1.96 -16.22 -14.31
N VAL A 14 -1.36 -16.50 -13.16
CA VAL A 14 -1.61 -15.85 -11.87
C VAL A 14 -0.83 -14.55 -11.72
N ASP A 15 0.36 -14.47 -12.31
CA ASP A 15 1.21 -13.27 -12.26
C ASP A 15 0.62 -12.15 -13.11
N LYS A 16 0.06 -12.49 -14.27
CA LYS A 16 -0.65 -11.54 -15.15
C LYS A 16 -1.90 -10.96 -14.48
N LEU A 17 -2.66 -11.79 -13.76
CA LEU A 17 -3.86 -11.37 -13.04
C LEU A 17 -3.55 -10.47 -11.83
N LEU A 18 -2.42 -10.68 -11.15
CA LEU A 18 -2.01 -9.81 -10.05
C LEU A 18 -1.57 -8.43 -10.56
N ASP A 19 -0.87 -8.40 -11.70
CA ASP A 19 -0.46 -7.15 -12.36
C ASP A 19 -1.67 -6.40 -12.95
N GLU A 20 -2.63 -7.10 -13.56
CA GLU A 20 -3.92 -6.53 -14.03
C GLU A 20 -4.75 -5.98 -12.86
N PHE A 21 -4.86 -6.74 -11.75
CA PHE A 21 -5.59 -6.31 -10.55
C PHE A 21 -4.95 -5.08 -9.89
N ILE A 22 -3.63 -4.95 -9.91
CA ILE A 22 -2.92 -3.76 -9.42
C ILE A 22 -3.15 -2.55 -10.34
N ALA A 23 -3.22 -2.76 -11.66
CA ALA A 23 -3.47 -1.69 -12.64
C ALA A 23 -4.92 -1.17 -12.59
N GLU A 24 -5.89 -2.05 -12.41
CA GLU A 24 -7.32 -1.71 -12.26
C GLU A 24 -7.56 -0.89 -10.98
N TRP A 25 -6.96 -1.32 -9.86
CA TRP A 25 -7.06 -0.60 -8.58
C TRP A 25 -6.38 0.78 -8.60
N ALA A 26 -5.40 0.98 -9.47
CA ALA A 26 -4.70 2.26 -9.63
C ALA A 26 -5.50 3.28 -10.46
N LEU A 27 -6.37 2.81 -11.36
CA LEU A 27 -7.17 3.66 -12.26
C LEU A 27 -8.46 4.15 -11.58
N GLU A 28 -9.05 3.34 -10.70
CA GLU A 28 -10.19 3.76 -9.86
C GLU A 28 -9.81 4.77 -8.77
N ALA A 29 -8.52 4.86 -8.41
CA ALA A 29 -8.05 5.77 -7.37
C ALA A 29 -7.90 7.24 -7.83
N GLU A 30 -8.03 7.53 -9.13
CA GLU A 30 -7.80 8.88 -9.68
C GLU A 30 -9.09 9.60 -10.14
N VAL A 31 -10.27 8.97 -10.12
CA VAL A 31 -11.47 9.54 -10.79
C VAL A 31 -12.55 10.10 -9.83
N GLU A 32 -12.56 9.74 -8.55
CA GLU A 32 -13.68 10.10 -7.63
C GLU A 32 -13.31 11.06 -6.48
N GLU A 33 -12.23 11.85 -6.59
CA GLU A 33 -11.99 12.94 -5.63
C GLU A 33 -11.87 14.35 -6.26
N SER A 34 -11.83 14.49 -7.59
CA SER A 34 -11.63 15.81 -8.22
C SER A 34 -12.90 16.51 -8.73
N THR A 35 -14.04 15.82 -8.84
CA THR A 35 -15.20 16.36 -9.58
C THR A 35 -16.33 16.90 -8.70
N ILE A 36 -16.41 16.52 -7.42
CA ILE A 36 -17.54 16.90 -6.54
C ILE A 36 -17.20 18.05 -5.55
N GLN A 37 -15.95 18.53 -5.51
CA GLN A 37 -15.51 19.57 -4.56
C GLN A 37 -15.28 20.98 -5.15
N CYS A 38 -15.61 21.24 -6.42
CA CYS A 38 -15.15 22.46 -7.10
C CYS A 38 -16.06 23.70 -7.00
N VAL A 39 -17.22 23.68 -6.32
CA VAL A 39 -18.18 24.81 -6.41
C VAL A 39 -18.29 25.69 -5.15
N LEU A 40 -17.94 25.22 -3.95
CA LEU A 40 -18.30 25.94 -2.70
C LEU A 40 -17.25 25.89 -1.57
N SER A 41 -15.97 25.71 -1.86
CA SER A 41 -14.93 25.83 -0.83
C SER A 41 -13.69 26.54 -1.37
N PRO A 42 -13.16 27.58 -0.68
CA PRO A 42 -11.89 28.17 -1.08
C PRO A 42 -10.81 27.09 -1.07
N PRO A 43 -9.80 27.14 -1.96
CA PRO A 43 -8.67 26.23 -1.89
C PRO A 43 -7.98 26.50 -0.56
N THR A 44 -8.32 25.69 0.45
CA THR A 44 -7.52 25.63 1.66
C THR A 44 -6.13 25.25 1.17
N LEU A 45 -5.15 26.14 1.36
CA LEU A 45 -3.76 25.83 1.08
C LEU A 45 -3.46 24.56 1.84
N ASN A 46 -3.36 23.46 1.11
CA ASN A 46 -3.20 22.13 1.66
C ASN A 46 -1.77 22.07 2.17
N VAL A 47 -1.54 22.64 3.35
CA VAL A 47 -0.23 22.71 4.03
C VAL A 47 0.10 21.32 4.57
N SER A 48 0.30 20.39 3.64
CA SER A 48 0.93 19.13 3.96
C SER A 48 2.30 19.46 4.54
N PRO A 49 2.62 18.97 5.76
CA PRO A 49 3.88 19.29 6.40
C PRO A 49 5.05 18.93 5.47
N HIS A 50 6.00 19.86 5.31
CA HIS A 50 7.16 19.70 4.42
C HIS A 50 8.13 18.66 4.98
N LYS A 51 7.84 17.38 4.72
CA LYS A 51 8.65 16.23 5.13
C LYS A 51 9.66 15.86 4.05
N THR A 52 10.85 15.42 4.47
CA THR A 52 11.84 14.88 3.53
C THR A 52 11.35 13.60 2.87
N PHE A 53 11.85 13.30 1.67
CA PHE A 53 11.49 12.10 0.91
C PHE A 53 11.70 10.79 1.70
N ARG A 54 12.80 10.71 2.45
CA ARG A 54 13.11 9.56 3.32
C ARG A 54 12.05 9.33 4.39
N ILE A 55 11.59 10.41 5.04
CA ILE A 55 10.52 10.35 6.05
C ILE A 55 9.20 9.95 5.39
N LYS A 56 8.86 10.52 4.23
CA LYS A 56 7.64 10.14 3.48
C LYS A 56 7.64 8.63 3.16
N GLN A 57 8.75 8.10 2.64
CA GLN A 57 8.88 6.65 2.39
C GLN A 57 8.73 5.82 3.66
N PHE A 58 9.34 6.25 4.78
CA PHE A 58 9.21 5.56 6.06
C PHE A 58 7.75 5.51 6.52
N LEU A 59 7.04 6.64 6.45
CA LEU A 59 5.64 6.73 6.84
C LEU A 59 4.75 5.83 5.98
N VAL A 60 4.95 5.84 4.66
CA VAL A 60 4.23 4.94 3.75
C VAL A 60 4.49 3.48 4.08
N LYS A 61 5.75 3.09 4.35
CA LYS A 61 6.09 1.72 4.78
C LYS A 61 5.40 1.34 6.09
N LYS A 62 5.35 2.24 7.08
CA LYS A 62 4.67 2.00 8.36
C LYS A 62 3.16 1.91 8.21
N GLN A 63 2.56 2.69 7.31
CA GLN A 63 1.15 2.59 6.98
C GLN A 63 0.85 1.24 6.31
N LYS A 64 1.65 0.85 5.31
CA LYS A 64 1.53 -0.46 4.64
C LYS A 64 1.71 -1.63 5.59
N GLN A 65 2.56 -1.54 6.62
CA GLN A 65 2.71 -2.61 7.63
C GLN A 65 1.52 -2.72 8.60
N ASN A 66 0.68 -1.68 8.70
CA ASN A 66 -0.38 -1.59 9.69
C ASN A 66 -1.74 -2.12 9.17
N HIS A 67 -1.73 -3.30 8.54
CA HIS A 67 -2.94 -3.96 8.02
C HIS A 67 -3.34 -5.19 8.88
N PRO A 68 -4.63 -5.59 8.88
CA PRO A 68 -5.08 -6.83 9.52
C PRO A 68 -4.64 -8.06 8.72
N ILE A 69 -4.59 -9.23 9.37
CA ILE A 69 -4.17 -10.46 8.71
C ILE A 69 -5.29 -10.94 7.75
N PRO A 70 -4.98 -11.23 6.48
CA PRO A 70 -5.93 -11.78 5.52
C PRO A 70 -6.50 -13.13 5.94
N GLN A 71 -7.76 -13.37 5.59
CA GLN A 71 -8.47 -14.60 5.97
C GLN A 71 -7.83 -15.85 5.38
N GLN A 72 -7.38 -15.82 4.12
CA GLN A 72 -6.70 -16.95 3.48
C GLN A 72 -5.50 -17.45 4.30
N ILE A 73 -4.73 -16.54 4.90
CA ILE A 73 -3.58 -16.88 5.75
C ILE A 73 -4.05 -17.54 7.06
N ARG A 74 -5.14 -17.04 7.65
CA ARG A 74 -5.75 -17.63 8.86
C ARG A 74 -6.26 -19.05 8.60
N MET A 75 -6.72 -19.33 7.38
CA MET A 75 -7.28 -20.62 6.98
C MET A 75 -6.22 -21.63 6.52
N LYS A 76 -4.95 -21.25 6.36
CA LYS A 76 -3.88 -22.19 5.99
C LYS A 76 -3.66 -23.22 7.11
N THR A 77 -3.71 -24.50 6.74
CA THR A 77 -3.45 -25.63 7.65
C THR A 77 -2.06 -25.52 8.29
N GLY A 78 -1.96 -25.79 9.59
CA GLY A 78 -0.71 -25.70 10.35
C GLY A 78 -0.27 -24.27 10.72
N ASN A 79 -1.02 -23.24 10.35
CA ASN A 79 -0.69 -21.86 10.71
C ASN A 79 -1.18 -21.50 12.13
N LYS A 80 -0.25 -21.02 12.98
CA LYS A 80 -0.54 -20.59 14.36
C LYS A 80 -0.84 -19.09 14.48
N ILE A 81 -0.62 -18.30 13.42
CA ILE A 81 -0.77 -16.84 13.48
C ILE A 81 -2.26 -16.45 13.41
N ARG A 82 -2.77 -15.84 14.48
CA ARG A 82 -4.18 -15.40 14.59
C ARG A 82 -4.40 -13.90 14.39
N TYR A 83 -3.47 -13.09 14.88
CA TYR A 83 -3.50 -11.62 14.79
C TYR A 83 -2.09 -11.08 14.53
N ASN A 84 -2.00 -9.85 14.00
CA ASN A 84 -0.73 -9.18 13.75
C ASN A 84 -0.23 -8.54 15.05
N SER A 85 0.69 -9.21 15.75
CA SER A 85 1.27 -8.71 17.01
C SER A 85 2.07 -7.42 16.84
N LYS A 86 2.55 -7.12 15.63
CA LYS A 86 3.29 -5.90 15.30
C LYS A 86 2.37 -4.75 14.85
N ARG A 87 1.05 -4.97 14.79
CA ARG A 87 0.09 -3.91 14.43
C ARG A 87 0.16 -2.79 15.46
N ARG A 88 0.15 -1.55 14.98
CA ARG A 88 0.46 -0.39 15.81
C ARG A 88 -0.70 0.62 15.79
N PRO A 89 -1.43 0.81 16.90
CA PRO A 89 -2.41 1.88 17.02
C PRO A 89 -1.71 3.23 17.20
N TRP A 90 -2.09 4.21 16.37
CA TRP A 90 -1.45 5.53 16.32
C TRP A 90 -1.66 6.37 17.59
N LYS A 91 -2.76 6.12 18.34
CA LYS A 91 -3.05 6.79 19.61
C LYS A 91 -2.18 6.28 20.76
N ARG A 92 -1.86 4.99 20.80
CA ARG A 92 -1.23 4.34 21.97
C ARG A 92 0.29 4.33 21.92
N THR A 93 0.88 4.27 20.73
CA THR A 93 2.34 4.24 20.54
C THR A 93 2.72 5.31 19.53
N ARG A 94 3.96 5.80 19.55
CA ARG A 94 4.50 6.77 18.58
C ARG A 94 5.55 6.12 17.66
N LEU A 95 5.87 6.74 16.52
CA LEU A 95 6.82 6.19 15.53
C LEU A 95 8.29 6.50 15.83
N GLY A 96 8.57 7.43 16.76
CA GLY A 96 9.94 7.84 17.10
C GLY A 96 10.70 8.39 15.89
N LEU A 97 10.10 9.37 15.20
CA LEU A 97 10.67 10.07 14.05
C LEU A 97 11.06 11.49 14.44
#